data_AF-A0A0G1T3Q8-F1
#
_entry.id   AF-A0A0G1T3Q8-F1
#
_cell.length_a   1.000
_cell.length_b   1.000
_cell.length_c   1.000
_cell.angle_alpha   90.00
_cell.angle_beta   90.00
_cell.angle_gamma   90.00
#
_symmetry.space_group_name_H-M   'P 1'
#
loop_
_entity.id
_entity.type
_entity.pdbx_description
1 polymer ?
#
loop_
_entity_poly.entity_id
_entity_poly.type
_entity_poly.pdbx_seq_one_letter_code
_entity_poly.pdbx_strand_id
1 'polypeptide(L)'
;MSGLRFIQKIALLAIFTAAFVLPFLNLPAASAAQTGLSAQTGDYFQNLQNQQNALRTQIKEKEETLKKLQEQEKNLNNQIKTAQKKETTLKNQINQFDQRIQKLAVDIEITETKISQHQLRIRELNLEIKRSEEIIQRNKKNLAELVRTIQSYDHANLLEILLRNKNFSDFLSQTERVQQLQRETQKRLEEIKLAKLKLGGEKTETESEKAELERLTQELDGQKAAAEIKNC
;
A
#
# COMPACT_ATOMS: atom_id res chain seq x y z
N MET A 1 -31.28 -10.50 -18.44
CA MET A 1 -32.50 -11.21 -18.89
C MET A 1 -32.12 -12.59 -19.41
N SER A 2 -32.11 -13.63 -18.58
CA SER A 2 -31.98 -15.04 -19.04
C SER A 2 -32.52 -16.05 -18.01
N GLY A 3 -33.44 -15.62 -17.14
CA GLY A 3 -34.01 -16.48 -16.08
C GLY A 3 -35.41 -17.03 -16.38
N LEU A 4 -36.05 -16.59 -17.47
CA LEU A 4 -37.49 -16.83 -17.68
C LEU A 4 -37.80 -17.98 -18.66
N ARG A 5 -36.80 -18.56 -19.33
CA ARG A 5 -37.00 -19.63 -20.33
C ARG A 5 -36.88 -21.05 -19.77
N PHE A 6 -36.55 -21.20 -18.48
CA PHE A 6 -36.38 -22.52 -17.86
C PHE A 6 -37.67 -23.05 -17.22
N ILE A 7 -38.58 -22.17 -16.79
CA ILE A 7 -39.82 -22.55 -16.09
C ILE A 7 -40.90 -23.07 -17.06
N GLN A 8 -40.84 -22.71 -18.35
CA GLN A 8 -41.81 -23.20 -19.35
C GLN A 8 -41.66 -24.68 -19.73
N LYS A 9 -40.51 -25.33 -19.46
CA LYS A 9 -40.30 -26.74 -19.84
C LYS A 9 -40.71 -27.77 -18.77
N ILE A 10 -41.05 -27.34 -17.56
CA ILE A 10 -41.39 -28.24 -16.45
C ILE A 10 -42.91 -28.49 -16.32
N ALA A 11 -43.75 -27.69 -16.98
CA ALA A 11 -45.20 -27.72 -16.80
C ALA A 11 -45.97 -28.77 -17.64
N LEU A 12 -45.32 -29.72 -18.31
CA LEU A 12 -45.98 -30.60 -19.30
C LEU A 12 -46.03 -32.11 -18.94
N LEU A 13 -45.85 -32.48 -17.67
CA LEU A 13 -45.83 -33.91 -17.28
C LEU A 13 -46.69 -34.23 -16.06
N ALA A 14 -47.90 -33.68 -16.02
CA ALA A 14 -48.98 -34.17 -15.18
C ALA A 14 -50.26 -34.21 -16.04
N ILE A 15 -51.13 -35.20 -15.77
CA ILE A 15 -52.43 -35.53 -16.41
C ILE A 15 -52.36 -36.79 -17.30
N PHE A 16 -52.66 -37.98 -16.75
CA PHE A 16 -54.03 -38.52 -16.74
C PHE A 16 -54.05 -39.86 -15.99
N THR A 17 -54.66 -39.83 -14.81
CA THR A 17 -55.03 -40.99 -14.00
C THR A 17 -56.34 -41.61 -14.49
N ALA A 18 -56.45 -42.93 -14.34
CA ALA A 18 -57.68 -43.70 -14.15
C ALA A 18 -58.65 -43.84 -15.34
N ALA A 19 -58.67 -45.04 -15.93
CA ALA A 19 -59.88 -45.66 -16.48
C ALA A 19 -59.69 -47.19 -16.56
N PHE A 20 -59.75 -47.87 -15.42
CA PHE A 20 -59.95 -49.32 -15.38
C PHE A 20 -61.43 -49.55 -15.06
N VAL A 21 -62.25 -49.67 -16.10
CA VAL A 21 -63.66 -50.04 -15.97
C VAL A 21 -63.77 -51.53 -16.25
N LEU A 22 -64.01 -52.31 -15.19
CA LEU A 22 -64.51 -53.68 -15.32
C LEU A 22 -66.03 -53.64 -15.46
N PRO A 23 -66.61 -54.46 -16.34
CA PRO A 23 -67.90 -55.06 -16.12
C PRO A 23 -67.72 -56.54 -15.79
N PHE A 24 -67.96 -56.89 -14.52
CA PHE A 24 -68.33 -58.24 -14.12
C PHE A 24 -69.82 -58.47 -14.43
N LEU A 25 -70.16 -59.73 -14.72
CA LEU A 25 -71.49 -60.37 -14.90
C LEU A 25 -71.97 -60.49 -16.36
N ASN A 26 -71.88 -61.68 -16.95
CA ASN A 26 -72.94 -62.71 -16.79
C ASN A 26 -72.54 -64.06 -17.43
N LEU A 27 -72.86 -65.17 -16.74
CA LEU A 27 -72.81 -66.54 -17.29
C LEU A 27 -74.15 -66.86 -17.99
N PRO A 28 -74.14 -67.74 -19.00
CA PRO A 28 -74.85 -69.01 -18.83
C PRO A 28 -74.05 -70.23 -19.30
N ALA A 29 -74.39 -71.37 -18.69
CA ALA A 29 -73.79 -72.68 -18.84
C ALA A 29 -74.21 -73.43 -20.13
N ALA A 30 -73.49 -74.53 -20.39
CA ALA A 30 -73.66 -75.58 -21.42
C ALA A 30 -72.92 -75.31 -22.75
N SER A 31 -72.23 -76.24 -23.40
CA SER A 31 -71.88 -77.65 -23.15
C SER A 31 -70.87 -78.07 -24.24
N ALA A 32 -69.95 -78.99 -23.90
CA ALA A 32 -69.25 -79.92 -24.79
C ALA A 32 -68.63 -79.39 -26.11
N ALA A 33 -67.32 -79.12 -26.09
CA ALA A 33 -66.38 -79.55 -27.13
C ALA A 33 -64.94 -79.26 -26.68
N GLN A 34 -64.27 -80.27 -26.14
CA GLN A 34 -62.81 -80.28 -26.04
C GLN A 34 -62.22 -80.41 -27.44
N THR A 35 -61.77 -79.31 -28.02
CA THR A 35 -60.71 -79.32 -29.05
C THR A 35 -59.98 -77.98 -29.03
N GLY A 36 -58.69 -77.99 -28.69
CA GLY A 36 -57.77 -76.86 -28.90
C GLY A 36 -57.47 -75.96 -27.69
N LEU A 37 -56.80 -76.49 -26.65
CA LEU A 37 -56.29 -75.67 -25.52
C LEU A 37 -54.74 -75.50 -25.51
N SER A 38 -54.04 -75.87 -26.59
CA SER A 38 -52.56 -75.81 -26.65
C SER A 38 -51.99 -74.74 -27.60
N ALA A 39 -52.82 -73.98 -28.33
CA ALA A 39 -52.34 -72.97 -29.28
C ALA A 39 -52.50 -71.50 -28.80
N GLN A 40 -53.49 -71.18 -27.95
CA GLN A 40 -53.70 -69.82 -27.44
C GLN A 40 -52.86 -69.46 -26.21
N THR A 41 -52.38 -70.45 -25.46
CA THR A 41 -51.57 -70.27 -24.25
C THR A 41 -50.09 -70.01 -24.52
N GLY A 42 -49.55 -70.54 -25.63
CA GLY A 42 -48.15 -70.33 -26.04
C GLY A 42 -47.87 -68.93 -26.62
N ASP A 43 -48.79 -68.40 -27.43
CA ASP A 43 -48.63 -67.10 -28.09
C ASP A 43 -48.77 -65.91 -27.10
N TYR A 44 -49.65 -66.07 -26.10
CA TYR A 44 -49.78 -65.10 -25.00
C TYR A 44 -48.52 -65.06 -24.12
N PHE A 45 -47.98 -66.23 -23.72
CA PHE A 45 -46.75 -66.29 -22.92
C PHE A 45 -45.55 -65.71 -23.67
N GLN A 46 -45.42 -66.00 -24.98
CA GLN A 46 -44.37 -65.44 -25.83
C GLN A 46 -44.47 -63.91 -25.97
N ASN A 47 -45.68 -63.34 -26.08
CA ASN A 47 -45.88 -61.90 -26.13
C ASN A 47 -45.45 -61.18 -24.83
N LEU A 48 -45.83 -61.73 -23.67
CA LEU A 48 -45.36 -61.23 -22.37
C LEU A 48 -43.84 -61.30 -22.23
N GLN A 49 -43.23 -62.38 -22.71
CA GLN A 49 -41.78 -62.57 -22.67
C GLN A 49 -41.06 -61.55 -23.56
N ASN A 50 -41.61 -61.25 -24.73
CA ASN A 50 -41.12 -60.20 -25.62
C ASN A 50 -41.26 -58.80 -25.00
N GLN A 51 -42.40 -58.48 -24.37
CA GLN A 51 -42.58 -57.23 -23.63
C GLN A 51 -41.60 -57.11 -22.46
N GLN A 52 -41.40 -58.19 -21.69
CA GLN A 52 -40.46 -58.22 -20.58
C GLN A 52 -39.02 -57.98 -21.05
N ASN A 53 -38.62 -58.59 -22.17
CA ASN A 53 -37.31 -58.37 -22.77
C ASN A 53 -37.16 -56.93 -23.29
N ALA A 54 -38.18 -56.36 -23.93
CA ALA A 54 -38.17 -54.96 -24.38
C ALA A 54 -38.03 -53.99 -23.19
N LEU A 55 -38.75 -54.24 -22.08
CA LEU A 55 -38.61 -53.46 -20.85
C LEU A 55 -37.21 -53.58 -20.24
N ARG A 56 -36.63 -54.79 -20.20
CA ARG A 56 -35.26 -55.01 -19.72
C ARG A 56 -34.23 -54.23 -20.53
N THR A 57 -34.38 -54.21 -21.86
CA THR A 57 -33.51 -53.41 -22.74
C THR A 57 -33.64 -51.91 -22.44
N GLN A 58 -34.86 -51.39 -22.33
CA GLN A 58 -35.09 -49.98 -21.97
C GLN A 58 -34.52 -49.64 -20.59
N ILE A 59 -34.70 -50.51 -19.59
CA ILE A 59 -34.12 -50.32 -18.26
C ILE A 59 -32.59 -50.22 -18.36
N LYS A 60 -31.95 -51.14 -19.09
CA LYS A 60 -30.50 -51.13 -19.28
C LYS A 60 -30.01 -49.84 -19.97
N GLU A 61 -30.71 -49.39 -21.00
CA GLU A 61 -30.39 -48.11 -21.68
C GLU A 61 -30.55 -46.90 -20.73
N LYS A 62 -31.58 -46.90 -19.89
CA LYS A 62 -31.80 -45.86 -18.88
C LYS A 62 -30.72 -45.89 -17.79
N GLU A 63 -30.30 -47.07 -17.35
CA GLU A 63 -29.19 -47.25 -16.39
C GLU A 63 -27.86 -46.75 -16.97
N GLU A 64 -27.55 -47.09 -18.22
CA GLU A 64 -26.35 -46.58 -18.91
C GLU A 64 -26.40 -45.06 -19.08
N THR A 65 -27.56 -44.51 -19.42
CA THR A 65 -27.78 -43.06 -19.51
C THR A 65 -27.61 -42.40 -18.14
N LEU A 66 -28.19 -42.97 -17.09
CA LEU A 66 -28.07 -42.47 -15.72
C LEU A 66 -26.61 -42.44 -15.28
N LYS A 67 -25.85 -43.51 -15.55
CA LYS A 67 -24.42 -43.58 -15.24
C LYS A 67 -23.62 -42.49 -15.96
N LYS A 68 -23.89 -42.24 -17.25
CA LYS A 68 -23.26 -41.16 -18.01
C LYS A 68 -23.60 -39.78 -17.44
N LEU A 69 -24.86 -39.54 -17.08
CA LEU A 69 -25.31 -38.27 -16.49
C LEU A 69 -24.68 -38.04 -15.11
N GLN A 70 -24.57 -39.07 -14.27
CA GLN A 70 -23.90 -38.98 -12.96
C GLN A 70 -22.41 -38.65 -13.09
N GLU A 71 -21.71 -39.24 -14.07
CA GLU A 71 -20.31 -38.90 -14.32
C GLU A 71 -20.16 -37.46 -14.84
N GLN A 72 -21.06 -37.02 -15.72
CA GLN A 72 -21.11 -35.62 -16.18
C GLN A 72 -21.37 -34.65 -15.03
N GLU A 73 -22.33 -34.94 -14.15
CA GLU A 73 -22.63 -34.15 -12.96
C GLU A 73 -21.40 -34.05 -12.04
N LYS A 74 -20.74 -35.17 -11.77
CA LYS A 74 -19.51 -35.22 -10.96
C LYS A 74 -18.40 -34.36 -11.58
N ASN A 75 -18.20 -34.45 -12.89
CA ASN A 75 -17.21 -33.63 -13.60
C ASN A 75 -17.55 -32.13 -13.51
N LEU A 76 -18.80 -31.76 -13.78
CA LEU A 76 -19.27 -30.36 -13.65
C LEU A 76 -19.09 -29.83 -12.22
N ASN A 77 -19.44 -30.63 -11.20
CA ASN A 77 -19.24 -30.26 -9.79
C ASN A 77 -17.75 -30.06 -9.45
N ASN A 78 -16.85 -30.86 -10.02
CA ASN A 78 -15.41 -30.66 -9.84
C ASN A 78 -14.90 -29.38 -10.53
N GLN A 79 -15.42 -29.07 -11.73
CA GLN A 79 -15.11 -27.83 -12.44
C GLN A 79 -15.59 -26.61 -11.66
N ILE A 80 -16.81 -26.63 -11.12
CA ILE A 80 -17.36 -25.57 -10.27
C ILE A 80 -16.47 -25.35 -9.03
N LYS A 81 -16.12 -26.42 -8.32
CA LYS A 81 -15.22 -26.32 -7.15
C LYS A 81 -13.85 -25.74 -7.52
N THR A 82 -13.31 -26.10 -8.68
CA THR A 82 -12.05 -25.56 -9.18
C THR A 82 -12.16 -24.08 -9.51
N ALA A 83 -13.25 -23.66 -10.16
CA ALA A 83 -13.53 -22.26 -10.48
C ALA A 83 -13.68 -21.41 -9.21
N GLN A 84 -14.44 -21.88 -8.22
CA GLN A 84 -14.61 -21.19 -6.92
C GLN A 84 -13.31 -21.02 -6.15
N LYS A 85 -12.43 -22.04 -6.16
CA LYS A 85 -11.08 -21.93 -5.58
C LYS A 85 -10.25 -20.87 -6.29
N LYS A 86 -10.23 -20.89 -7.63
CA LYS A 86 -9.52 -19.89 -8.43
C LYS A 86 -10.04 -18.48 -8.15
N GLU A 87 -11.36 -18.29 -8.10
CA GLU A 87 -11.99 -17.01 -7.76
C GLU A 87 -11.53 -16.50 -6.39
N THR A 88 -11.58 -17.36 -5.36
CA THR A 88 -11.14 -17.01 -4.00
C THR A 88 -9.66 -16.62 -3.98
N THR A 89 -8.80 -17.39 -4.66
CA THR A 89 -7.37 -17.08 -4.76
C THR A 89 -7.13 -15.75 -5.47
N LEU A 90 -7.79 -15.50 -6.61
CA LEU A 90 -7.66 -14.26 -7.37
C LEU A 90 -8.16 -13.06 -6.56
N LYS A 91 -9.30 -13.18 -5.87
CA LYS A 91 -9.83 -12.13 -4.99
C LYS A 91 -8.85 -11.80 -3.87
N ASN A 92 -8.25 -12.82 -3.25
CA ASN A 92 -7.23 -12.61 -2.22
C ASN A 92 -5.97 -11.92 -2.79
N GLN A 93 -5.54 -12.31 -4.00
CA GLN A 93 -4.41 -11.67 -4.67
C GLN A 93 -4.70 -10.20 -5.00
N ILE A 94 -5.89 -9.88 -5.52
CA ILE A 94 -6.33 -8.50 -5.77
C ILE A 94 -6.30 -7.69 -4.48
N ASN A 95 -6.93 -8.18 -3.41
CA ASN A 95 -6.94 -7.50 -2.12
C ASN A 95 -5.51 -7.24 -1.59
N GLN A 96 -4.60 -8.21 -1.75
CA GLN A 96 -3.19 -8.03 -1.37
C GLN A 96 -2.50 -6.96 -2.23
N PHE A 97 -2.79 -6.91 -3.53
CA PHE A 97 -2.25 -5.88 -4.40
C PHE A 97 -2.81 -4.49 -4.07
N ASP A 98 -4.08 -4.37 -3.75
CA ASP A 98 -4.72 -3.11 -3.32
C ASP A 98 -4.10 -2.59 -2.03
N GLN A 99 -3.91 -3.48 -1.04
CA GLN A 99 -3.22 -3.12 0.20
C GLN A 99 -1.77 -2.66 -0.06
N ARG A 100 -1.06 -3.31 -0.98
CA ARG A 100 0.30 -2.89 -1.38
C ARG A 100 0.30 -1.54 -2.09
N ILE A 101 -0.72 -1.22 -2.89
CA ILE A 101 -0.86 0.09 -3.55
C ILE A 101 -1.10 1.17 -2.50
N GLN A 102 -2.04 0.94 -1.57
CA GLN A 102 -2.32 1.88 -0.49
C GLN A 102 -1.07 2.11 0.37
N LYS A 103 -0.35 1.04 0.71
CA LYS A 103 0.93 1.14 1.43
C LYS A 103 1.95 1.99 0.65
N LEU A 104 2.13 1.73 -0.64
CA LEU A 104 3.08 2.49 -1.46
C LEU A 104 2.70 3.98 -1.54
N ALA A 105 1.41 4.30 -1.65
CA ALA A 105 0.94 5.68 -1.64
C ALA A 105 1.26 6.39 -0.32
N VAL A 106 1.04 5.72 0.82
CA VAL A 106 1.40 6.24 2.14
C VAL A 106 2.93 6.38 2.30
N ASP A 107 3.70 5.40 1.83
CA ASP A 107 5.17 5.46 1.86
C ASP A 107 5.70 6.65 1.04
N ILE A 108 5.08 6.96 -0.12
CA ILE A 108 5.39 8.15 -0.93
C ILE A 108 5.12 9.43 -0.14
N GLU A 109 3.94 9.55 0.48
CA GLU A 109 3.58 10.72 1.27
C GLU A 109 4.53 10.93 2.47
N ILE A 110 4.94 9.85 3.12
CA ILE A 110 5.95 9.87 4.18
C ILE A 110 7.29 10.40 3.65
N THR A 111 7.76 9.89 2.50
CA THR A 111 9.03 10.31 1.90
C THR A 111 8.98 11.79 1.48
N GLU A 112 7.91 12.25 0.85
CA GLU A 112 7.70 13.65 0.48
C GLU A 112 7.67 14.58 1.70
N THR A 113 7.03 14.14 2.78
CA THR A 113 6.99 14.87 4.05
C THR A 113 8.39 15.00 4.66
N LYS A 114 9.18 13.92 4.66
CA LYS A 114 10.57 13.95 5.13
C LYS A 114 11.42 14.91 4.29
N ILE A 115 11.31 14.85 2.97
CA ILE A 115 11.99 15.79 2.04
C ILE A 115 11.66 17.24 2.41
N SER A 116 10.38 17.56 2.62
CA SER A 116 9.96 18.90 3.04
C SER A 116 10.56 19.32 4.38
N GLN A 117 10.59 18.40 5.36
CA GLN A 117 11.22 18.63 6.67
C GLN A 117 12.71 18.94 6.55
N HIS A 118 13.47 18.15 5.78
CA HIS A 118 14.90 18.38 5.55
C HIS A 118 15.15 19.70 4.80
N GLN A 119 14.32 20.06 3.81
CA GLN A 119 14.39 21.36 3.14
C GLN A 119 14.13 22.54 4.10
N LEU A 120 13.20 22.39 5.05
CA LEU A 120 12.96 23.38 6.10
C LEU A 120 14.16 23.48 7.05
N ARG A 121 14.74 22.36 7.46
CA ARG A 121 15.93 22.33 8.32
C ARG A 121 17.13 22.99 7.66
N ILE A 122 17.37 22.72 6.37
CA ILE A 122 18.43 23.39 5.59
C ILE A 122 18.18 24.91 5.53
N ARG A 123 16.93 25.36 5.34
CA ARG A 123 16.61 26.79 5.35
C ARG A 123 16.88 27.44 6.71
N GLU A 124 16.50 26.76 7.79
CA GLU A 124 16.81 27.20 9.15
C GLU A 124 18.32 27.31 9.37
N LEU A 125 19.09 26.26 9.07
CA LEU A 125 20.54 26.24 9.20
C LEU A 125 21.22 27.36 8.39
N ASN A 126 20.73 27.66 7.18
CA ASN A 126 21.25 28.77 6.38
C ASN A 126 21.02 30.15 7.05
N LEU A 127 19.90 30.33 7.74
CA LEU A 127 19.64 31.55 8.53
C LEU A 127 20.55 31.62 9.75
N GLU A 128 20.82 30.49 10.40
CA GLU A 128 21.76 30.42 11.52
C GLU A 128 23.19 30.72 11.09
N ILE A 129 23.64 30.14 9.97
CA ILE A 129 24.92 30.41 9.32
C ILE A 129 25.07 31.90 9.05
N LYS A 130 24.06 32.53 8.44
CA LYS A 130 24.09 33.97 8.16
C LYS A 130 24.21 34.80 9.44
N ARG A 131 23.49 34.43 10.51
CA ARG A 131 23.58 35.09 11.82
C ARG A 131 24.99 34.94 12.41
N SER A 132 25.57 33.74 12.37
CA SER A 132 26.93 33.45 12.84
C SER A 132 27.97 34.27 12.07
N GLU A 133 27.85 34.36 10.75
CA GLU A 133 28.71 35.16 9.88
C GLU A 133 28.60 36.66 10.20
N GLU A 134 27.39 37.19 10.40
CA GLU A 134 27.19 38.57 10.81
C GLU A 134 27.81 38.89 12.18
N ILE A 135 27.69 38.01 13.16
CA ILE A 135 28.32 38.17 14.49
C ILE A 135 29.85 38.27 14.33
N ILE A 136 30.44 37.37 13.52
CA ILE A 136 31.87 37.38 13.24
C ILE A 136 32.29 38.70 12.57
N GLN A 137 31.56 39.16 11.55
CA GLN A 137 31.89 40.38 10.83
C GLN A 137 31.77 41.63 11.70
N ARG A 138 30.68 41.74 12.49
CA ARG A 138 30.49 42.85 13.44
C ARG A 138 31.63 42.92 14.45
N ASN A 139 31.98 41.80 15.07
CA ASN A 139 33.06 41.78 16.06
C ASN A 139 34.44 42.03 15.45
N LYS A 140 34.72 41.53 14.23
CA LYS A 140 35.95 41.88 13.50
C LYS A 140 36.05 43.37 13.19
N LYS A 141 34.94 44.00 12.75
CA LYS A 141 34.90 45.44 12.48
C LYS A 141 35.19 46.25 13.75
N ASN A 142 34.55 45.88 14.85
CA ASN A 142 34.76 46.55 16.14
C ASN A 142 36.23 46.40 16.62
N LEU A 143 36.83 45.22 16.45
CA LEU A 143 38.25 45.02 16.76
C LEU A 143 39.17 45.83 15.83
N ALA A 144 38.85 45.95 14.54
CA ALA A 144 39.63 46.74 13.60
C ALA A 144 39.56 48.25 13.91
N GLU A 145 38.38 48.77 14.26
CA GLU A 145 38.21 50.15 14.72
C GLU A 145 38.97 50.42 16.00
N LEU A 146 38.97 49.45 16.92
CA LEU A 146 39.77 49.51 18.13
C LEU A 146 41.28 49.60 17.83
N VAL A 147 41.80 48.72 16.96
CA VAL A 147 43.22 48.75 16.58
C VAL A 147 43.61 50.08 15.93
N ARG A 148 42.76 50.64 15.05
CA ARG A 148 42.98 51.98 14.47
C ARG A 148 42.97 53.08 15.52
N THR A 149 42.08 52.99 16.49
CA THR A 149 42.00 53.94 17.61
C THR A 149 43.30 53.91 18.41
N ILE A 150 43.77 52.72 18.81
CA ILE A 150 45.05 52.54 19.51
C ILE A 150 46.20 53.12 18.69
N GLN A 151 46.29 52.79 17.39
CA GLN A 151 47.32 53.30 16.49
C GLN A 151 47.35 54.83 16.43
N SER A 152 46.18 55.49 16.48
CA SER A 152 46.09 56.95 16.48
C SER A 152 46.60 57.61 17.78
N TYR A 153 46.66 56.85 18.89
CA TYR A 153 47.18 57.30 20.19
C TYR A 153 48.65 56.92 20.41
N ASP A 154 49.21 55.98 19.65
CA ASP A 154 50.57 55.42 19.80
C ASP A 154 51.70 56.38 19.37
N HIS A 155 51.44 57.69 19.31
CA HIS A 155 52.40 58.74 18.99
C HIS A 155 52.81 59.58 20.21
N ALA A 156 52.42 59.20 21.43
CA ALA A 156 52.80 59.90 22.65
C ALA A 156 53.69 59.01 23.52
N ASN A 157 54.88 59.51 23.85
CA ASN A 157 55.85 58.81 24.70
C ASN A 157 55.29 58.69 26.14
N LEU A 158 55.49 57.57 26.83
CA LEU A 158 54.92 57.34 28.18
C LEU A 158 55.33 58.44 29.18
N LEU A 159 56.54 58.97 29.04
CA LEU A 159 57.06 60.10 29.82
C LEU A 159 56.35 61.43 29.48
N GLU A 160 55.98 61.62 28.22
CA GLU A 160 55.27 62.79 27.71
C GLU A 160 53.80 62.80 28.17
N ILE A 161 53.16 61.62 28.24
CA ILE A 161 51.81 61.47 28.79
C ILE A 161 51.79 61.80 30.30
N LEU A 162 52.80 61.39 31.04
CA LEU A 162 52.91 61.64 32.49
C LEU A 162 53.20 63.12 32.80
N LEU A 163 53.97 63.81 31.93
CA LEU A 163 54.24 65.25 32.02
C LEU A 163 53.10 66.13 31.48
N ARG A 164 52.23 65.60 30.62
CA ARG A 164 51.12 66.32 29.99
C ARG A 164 49.82 66.26 30.79
N ASN A 165 49.61 65.21 31.57
CA ASN A 165 48.45 65.09 32.45
C ASN A 165 48.63 65.93 33.72
N LYS A 166 47.66 66.80 34.03
CA LYS A 166 47.81 67.86 35.04
C LYS A 166 47.64 67.36 36.48
N ASN A 167 47.26 66.08 36.69
CA ASN A 167 47.06 65.46 38.00
C ASN A 167 47.06 63.91 37.92
N PHE A 168 47.28 63.25 39.06
CA PHE A 168 47.33 61.78 39.18
C PHE A 168 45.98 61.10 38.85
N SER A 169 44.86 61.81 38.99
CA SER A 169 43.52 61.33 38.66
C SER A 169 43.37 61.04 37.16
N ASP A 170 43.89 61.92 36.30
CA ASP A 170 43.85 61.74 34.84
C ASP A 170 44.60 60.47 34.39
N PHE A 171 45.70 60.15 35.06
CA PHE A 171 46.50 58.93 34.82
C PHE A 171 45.75 57.65 35.24
N LEU A 172 45.11 57.65 36.42
CA LEU A 172 44.30 56.52 36.88
C LEU A 172 43.12 56.25 35.93
N SER A 173 42.42 57.30 35.50
CA SER A 173 41.34 57.17 34.50
C SER A 173 41.85 56.63 33.15
N GLN A 174 43.10 56.94 32.76
CA GLN A 174 43.69 56.40 31.54
C GLN A 174 44.02 54.90 31.66
N THR A 175 44.47 54.46 32.83
CA THR A 175 44.71 53.05 33.15
C THR A 175 43.41 52.24 33.14
N GLU A 176 42.34 52.77 33.74
CA GLU A 176 41.00 52.15 33.73
C GLU A 176 40.46 51.99 32.31
N ARG A 177 40.65 53.01 31.45
CA ARG A 177 40.26 52.94 30.03
C ARG A 177 40.99 51.82 29.30
N VAL A 178 42.30 51.64 29.53
CA VAL A 178 43.08 50.55 28.92
C VAL A 178 42.62 49.18 29.42
N GLN A 179 42.31 49.04 30.71
CA GLN A 179 41.79 47.80 31.27
C GLN A 179 40.40 47.44 30.72
N GLN A 180 39.51 48.43 30.56
CA GLN A 180 38.21 48.21 29.91
C GLN A 180 38.39 47.75 28.46
N LEU A 181 39.32 48.38 27.74
CA LEU A 181 39.66 48.03 26.37
C LEU A 181 40.13 46.59 26.22
N GLN A 182 41.01 46.15 27.12
CA GLN A 182 41.50 44.78 27.18
C GLN A 182 40.35 43.79 27.39
N ARG A 183 39.46 44.08 28.36
CA ARG A 183 38.29 43.23 28.64
C ARG A 183 37.35 43.14 27.44
N GLU A 184 37.03 44.27 26.80
CA GLU A 184 36.18 44.29 25.61
C GLU A 184 36.81 43.55 24.42
N THR A 185 38.12 43.69 24.21
CA THR A 185 38.87 42.95 23.18
C THR A 185 38.78 41.45 23.41
N GLN A 186 39.05 41.01 24.63
CA GLN A 186 39.03 39.60 25.00
C GLN A 186 37.62 39.01 24.84
N LYS A 187 36.59 39.75 25.26
CA LYS A 187 35.18 39.39 25.05
C LYS A 187 34.86 39.20 23.55
N ARG A 188 35.22 40.17 22.70
CA ARG A 188 34.96 40.10 21.25
C ARG A 188 35.70 38.94 20.58
N LEU A 189 36.94 38.67 20.99
CA LEU A 189 37.72 37.56 20.47
C LEU A 189 37.06 36.22 20.82
N GLU A 190 36.57 36.08 22.06
CA GLU A 190 35.85 34.89 22.50
C GLU A 190 34.52 34.74 21.75
N GLU A 191 33.77 35.81 21.56
CA GLU A 191 32.54 35.79 20.75
C GLU A 191 32.81 35.36 19.30
N ILE A 192 33.90 35.82 18.68
CA ILE A 192 34.31 35.37 17.33
C ILE A 192 34.66 33.88 17.33
N LYS A 193 35.39 33.40 18.35
CA LYS A 193 35.79 32.01 18.47
C LYS A 193 34.57 31.09 18.60
N LEU A 194 33.65 31.42 19.51
CA LEU A 194 32.40 30.68 19.70
C LEU A 194 31.53 30.70 18.43
N ALA A 195 31.37 31.86 17.79
CA ALA A 195 30.61 31.96 16.55
C ALA A 195 31.24 31.16 15.39
N LYS A 196 32.57 31.10 15.30
CA LYS A 196 33.26 30.25 14.32
C LYS A 196 33.05 28.76 14.56
N LEU A 197 33.10 28.33 15.83
CA LEU A 197 32.81 26.93 16.19
C LEU A 197 31.37 26.57 15.82
N LYS A 198 30.41 27.43 16.17
CA LYS A 198 29.00 27.26 15.81
C LYS A 198 28.82 27.17 14.29
N LEU A 199 29.39 28.12 13.55
CA LEU A 199 29.35 28.16 12.08
C LEU A 199 29.89 26.88 11.43
N GLY A 200 30.99 26.32 11.97
CA GLY A 200 31.55 25.07 11.48
C GLY A 200 30.60 23.89 11.69
N GLY A 201 29.95 23.83 12.86
CA GLY A 201 28.91 22.84 13.16
C GLY A 201 27.71 22.97 12.24
N GLU A 202 27.15 24.18 12.10
CA GLU A 202 26.00 24.47 11.24
C GLU A 202 26.26 24.09 9.77
N LYS A 203 27.47 24.36 9.26
CA LYS A 203 27.87 23.97 7.89
C LYS A 203 27.96 22.44 7.75
N THR A 204 28.53 21.76 8.72
CA THR A 204 28.65 20.30 8.71
C THR A 204 27.28 19.64 8.75
N GLU A 205 26.38 20.14 9.61
CA GLU A 205 25.00 19.67 9.69
C GLU A 205 24.25 19.93 8.37
N THR A 206 24.42 21.11 7.76
CA THR A 206 23.81 21.44 6.47
C THR A 206 24.22 20.46 5.36
N GLU A 207 25.49 20.07 5.30
CA GLU A 207 25.95 19.09 4.30
C GLU A 207 25.39 17.69 4.58
N SER A 208 25.25 17.29 5.85
CA SER A 208 24.59 16.04 6.22
C SER A 208 23.12 16.02 5.81
N GLU A 209 22.40 17.12 6.03
CA GLU A 209 20.99 17.28 5.66
C GLU A 209 20.80 17.24 4.14
N LYS A 210 21.71 17.83 3.37
CA LYS A 210 21.69 17.74 1.90
C LYS A 210 21.91 16.32 1.39
N ALA A 211 22.85 15.58 1.97
CA ALA A 211 23.10 14.20 1.59
C ALA A 211 21.88 13.30 1.84
N GLU A 212 21.20 13.50 2.98
CA GLU A 212 19.96 12.77 3.28
C GLU A 212 18.82 13.19 2.35
N LEU A 213 18.72 14.48 2.00
CA LEU A 213 17.75 14.98 1.02
C LEU A 213 17.94 14.34 -0.36
N GLU A 214 19.18 14.20 -0.83
CA GLU A 214 19.50 13.51 -2.09
C GLU A 214 19.10 12.03 -2.03
N ARG A 215 19.41 11.34 -0.93
CA ARG A 215 19.02 9.94 -0.71
C ARG A 215 17.50 9.76 -0.74
N LEU A 216 16.76 10.63 -0.04
CA LEU A 216 15.30 10.59 -0.01
C LEU A 216 14.67 10.91 -1.37
N THR A 217 15.29 11.80 -2.15
CA THR A 217 14.82 12.11 -3.51
C THR A 217 14.95 10.88 -4.42
N GLN A 218 16.08 10.16 -4.36
CA GLN A 218 16.26 8.90 -5.10
C GLN A 218 15.26 7.82 -4.66
N GLU A 219 15.00 7.73 -3.35
CA GLU A 219 14.01 6.81 -2.80
C GLU A 219 12.60 7.12 -3.34
N LEU A 220 12.23 8.41 -3.36
CA LEU A 220 10.95 8.87 -3.90
C LEU A 220 10.80 8.55 -5.40
N ASP A 221 11.84 8.77 -6.19
CA ASP A 221 11.83 8.46 -7.62
C ASP A 221 11.61 6.96 -7.85
N GLY A 222 12.28 6.11 -7.06
CA GLY A 222 12.08 4.66 -7.10
C GLY A 222 10.66 4.24 -6.72
N GLN A 223 10.08 4.86 -5.69
CA GLN A 223 8.70 4.61 -5.27
C GLN A 223 7.69 5.03 -6.35
N LYS A 224 7.90 6.19 -7.00
CA LYS A 224 7.05 6.69 -8.08
C LYS A 224 7.14 5.80 -9.33
N ALA A 225 8.33 5.38 -9.74
CA ALA A 225 8.50 4.45 -10.84
C ALA A 225 7.78 3.12 -10.61
N ALA A 226 7.85 2.59 -9.37
CA ALA A 226 7.12 1.37 -8.99
C ALA A 226 5.59 1.55 -9.03
N ALA A 227 5.08 2.76 -8.79
CA ALA A 227 3.67 3.09 -8.93
C ALA A 227 3.24 3.20 -10.40
N GLU A 228 4.08 3.77 -11.27
CA GLU A 228 3.78 3.97 -12.69
C GLU A 228 3.79 2.68 -13.52
N ILE A 229 4.74 1.77 -13.26
CA ILE A 229 4.79 0.44 -13.93
C ILE A 229 3.49 -0.35 -13.70
N LYS A 230 2.73 -0.03 -12.65
CA LYS A 230 1.46 -0.67 -12.33
C LYS A 230 0.24 -0.11 -13.08
N ASN A 231 0.36 1.07 -13.69
CA ASN A 231 -0.70 1.70 -14.47
C ASN A 231 -0.63 1.38 -15.98
N CYS A 232 0.40 0.66 -16.43
CA CYS A 232 0.50 0.05 -17.78
C CYS A 232 0.02 -1.40 -17.75
#